data_AF-A0A2P8WIA0-F1
#
_entry.id   AF-A0A2P8WIA0-F1
#
_cell.length_a   1.000
_cell.length_b   1.000
_cell.length_c   1.000
_cell.angle_alpha   90.00
_cell.angle_beta   90.00
_cell.angle_gamma   90.00
#
_symmetry.space_group_name_H-M   'P 1'
#
loop_
_entity.id
_entity.type
_entity.pdbx_description
1 polymer ?
#
loop_
_entity_poly.entity_id
_entity_poly.type
_entity_poly.pdbx_seq_one_letter_code
_entity_poly.pdbx_strand_id
1 'polypeptide(L)' 'MKVGDRIRIKESVIFYHHPLHKNEAFDAKGLEGEVVKVLSDYKGRPISPNFPIQAEFPVEGAKRPFKAHLQASEIEVVAS' A
#
# COMPACT_ATOMS: atom_id res chain seq x y z
N MET A 1 -3.70 11.67 4.64
CA MET A 1 -3.23 10.86 3.51
C MET A 1 -4.12 11.14 2.31
N LYS A 2 -3.52 11.57 1.22
CA LYS A 2 -4.15 11.85 -0.07
C LYS A 2 -3.39 11.11 -1.17
N VAL A 3 -3.98 11.00 -2.35
CA VAL A 3 -3.29 10.48 -3.53
C VAL A 3 -2.06 11.34 -3.81
N GLY A 4 -0.93 10.70 -4.10
CA GLY A 4 0.38 11.33 -4.32
C GLY A 4 1.27 11.45 -3.08
N ASP A 5 0.76 11.19 -1.87
CA ASP A 5 1.59 11.22 -0.66
C ASP A 5 2.65 10.11 -0.72
N ARG A 6 3.91 10.46 -0.44
CA ARG A 6 4.98 9.50 -0.20
C ARG A 6 4.85 8.93 1.20
N ILE A 7 4.76 7.62 1.31
CA ILE A 7 4.52 6.92 2.57
C ILE A 7 5.57 5.86 2.85
N ARG A 8 5.73 5.52 4.13
CA ARG A 8 6.48 4.37 4.62
C ARG A 8 5.58 3.48 5.46
N ILE A 9 5.71 2.16 5.31
CA ILE A 9 5.09 1.20 6.21
C ILE A 9 5.89 1.17 7.52
N LYS A 10 5.25 1.55 8.64
CA LYS A 10 5.92 1.64 9.95
C LYS A 10 5.68 0.42 10.84
N GLU A 11 4.64 -0.36 10.57
CA GLU A 11 4.33 -1.60 11.29
C GLU A 11 4.80 -2.85 10.52
N SER A 12 4.89 -4.00 11.20
CA SER A 12 5.13 -5.28 10.53
C SER A 12 3.84 -5.72 9.84
N VAL A 13 3.86 -5.73 8.50
CA VAL A 13 2.71 -6.10 7.66
C VAL A 13 3.18 -7.16 6.67
N ILE A 14 2.66 -8.37 6.82
CA ILE A 14 3.08 -9.53 6.04
C ILE A 14 2.17 -9.69 4.81
N PHE A 15 2.76 -9.67 3.62
CA PHE A 15 2.08 -9.91 2.35
C PHE A 15 2.54 -11.21 1.71
N TYR A 16 1.66 -11.83 0.93
CA TYR A 16 1.93 -13.07 0.18
C TYR A 16 1.82 -12.88 -1.33
N HIS A 17 1.45 -11.68 -1.78
CA HIS A 17 1.30 -11.32 -3.19
C HIS A 17 2.41 -10.39 -3.70
N HIS A 18 3.52 -10.29 -2.96
CA HIS A 18 4.69 -9.56 -3.41
C HIS A 18 5.22 -10.18 -4.73
N PRO A 19 5.50 -9.38 -5.78
CA PRO A 19 5.77 -9.91 -7.12
C PRO A 19 7.00 -10.82 -7.20
N LEU A 20 8.00 -10.62 -6.33
CA LEU A 20 9.21 -11.45 -6.23
C LEU A 20 9.16 -12.51 -5.12
N HIS A 21 8.14 -12.48 -4.24
CA HIS A 21 7.96 -13.42 -3.12
C HIS A 21 6.53 -13.98 -3.15
N LYS A 22 6.14 -14.57 -4.28
CA LYS A 22 4.76 -15.05 -4.47
C LYS A 22 4.50 -16.27 -3.59
N ASN A 23 3.41 -16.23 -2.83
CA ASN A 23 3.02 -17.25 -1.86
C ASN A 23 4.04 -17.45 -0.72
N GLU A 24 4.98 -16.52 -0.56
CA GLU A 24 5.94 -16.50 0.54
C GLU A 24 5.63 -15.31 1.45
N ALA A 25 5.87 -15.47 2.75
CA ALA A 25 5.66 -14.39 3.71
C ALA A 25 6.70 -13.29 3.47
N PHE A 26 6.24 -12.09 3.12
CA PHE A 26 7.07 -10.90 2.93
C PHE A 26 6.66 -9.82 3.93
N ASP A 27 7.54 -9.53 4.90
CA ASP A 27 7.34 -8.41 5.82
C ASP A 27 7.73 -7.10 5.13
N ALA A 28 6.76 -6.20 4.95
CA ALA A 28 6.93 -4.93 4.25
C ALA A 28 7.29 -3.75 5.16
N LYS A 29 7.62 -3.99 6.44
CA LYS A 29 8.07 -2.93 7.35
C LYS A 29 9.26 -2.16 6.78
N GLY A 30 9.17 -0.84 6.77
CA GLY A 30 10.18 0.06 6.23
C GLY A 30 10.08 0.30 4.72
N LEU A 31 9.19 -0.40 4.01
CA LEU A 31 9.02 -0.22 2.58
C LEU A 31 8.37 1.15 2.28
N GLU A 32 8.93 1.87 1.31
CA GLU A 32 8.46 3.18 0.88
C GLU A 32 7.76 3.15 -0.47
N GLY A 33 6.66 3.87 -0.57
CA GLY A 33 5.83 3.91 -1.76
C GLY A 33 5.02 5.19 -1.85
N GLU A 34 4.02 5.16 -2.70
CA GLU A 34 3.13 6.29 -2.95
C GLU A 34 1.66 5.87 -2.85
N VAL A 35 0.84 6.71 -2.25
CA VAL A 35 -0.62 6.49 -2.21
C VAL A 35 -1.20 6.75 -3.60
N VAL A 36 -1.78 5.72 -4.20
CA VAL A 36 -2.41 5.83 -5.53
C VAL A 36 -3.93 5.96 -5.46
N LYS A 37 -4.55 5.50 -4.37
CA LYS A 37 -5.99 5.62 -4.19
C LYS A 37 -6.37 5.62 -2.70
N VAL A 38 -7.37 6.41 -2.36
CA VAL A 38 -8.08 6.32 -1.06
C VAL A 38 -9.51 5.90 -1.36
N LEU A 39 -9.91 4.72 -0.87
CA LEU A 39 -11.20 4.10 -1.15
C LEU A 39 -12.26 4.60 -0.17
N SER A 40 -13.24 5.36 -0.69
CA SER A 40 -14.42 5.80 0.06
C SER A 40 -15.72 5.65 -0.73
N ASP A 41 -15.63 5.64 -2.07
CA ASP A 41 -16.76 5.52 -2.98
C ASP A 41 -16.45 4.53 -4.12
N TYR A 42 -17.47 3.80 -4.56
CA TYR A 42 -17.47 3.06 -5.81
C TYR A 42 -18.70 3.37 -6.65
N LYS A 43 -18.51 4.16 -7.71
CA LYS A 43 -19.55 4.54 -8.69
C LYS A 43 -20.75 5.26 -8.04
N GLY A 44 -20.48 6.20 -7.14
CA GLY A 44 -21.49 6.97 -6.41
C GLY A 44 -22.14 6.20 -5.25
N ARG A 45 -21.60 5.04 -4.89
CA ARG A 45 -22.00 4.27 -3.71
C ARG A 45 -20.89 4.34 -2.67
N PRO A 46 -21.16 4.89 -1.47
CA PRO A 46 -20.23 4.81 -0.35
C PRO A 46 -19.87 3.35 -0.05
N ILE A 47 -18.58 3.10 0.15
CA ILE A 47 -18.04 1.79 0.53
C ILE A 47 -17.28 1.90 1.84
N SER A 48 -17.16 0.79 2.56
CA SER A 48 -16.49 0.71 3.87
C SER A 48 -15.33 -0.30 3.88
N PRO A 49 -14.27 -0.10 3.08
CA PRO A 49 -13.11 -0.97 3.10
C PRO A 49 -12.31 -0.78 4.39
N ASN A 50 -11.96 -1.89 5.04
CA ASN A 50 -11.15 -1.86 6.26
C ASN A 50 -9.71 -1.42 6.01
N PHE A 51 -9.20 -1.58 4.77
CA PHE A 51 -7.88 -1.13 4.31
C PHE A 51 -8.07 -0.14 3.15
N PRO A 52 -8.48 1.11 3.43
CA PRO A 52 -8.92 2.05 2.41
C PRO A 52 -7.78 2.62 1.57
N ILE A 53 -6.52 2.53 2.02
CA ILE A 53 -5.39 3.19 1.37
C ILE A 53 -4.73 2.19 0.43
N GLN A 54 -4.80 2.44 -0.87
CA GLN A 54 -4.05 1.69 -1.86
C GLN A 54 -2.74 2.42 -2.15
N ALA A 55 -1.62 1.71 -1.99
CA ALA A 55 -0.29 2.23 -2.25
C ALA A 55 0.47 1.37 -3.27
N GLU A 56 1.37 2.01 -4.01
CA GLU A 56 2.27 1.36 -4.96
C GLU A 56 3.73 1.52 -4.51
N PHE A 57 4.45 0.41 -4.61
CA PHE A 57 5.84 0.29 -4.20
C PHE A 57 6.65 -0.16 -5.43
N PRO A 58 7.66 0.62 -5.86
CA PRO A 58 8.54 0.19 -6.93
C PRO A 58 9.35 -1.02 -6.46
N VAL A 59 9.41 -2.06 -7.29
CA VAL A 59 10.18 -3.27 -7.00
C VAL A 59 11.12 -3.51 -8.17
N GLU A 60 12.42 -3.39 -7.92
CA GLU A 60 13.44 -3.64 -8.92
C GLU A 60 13.38 -5.10 -9.41
N GLY A 61 13.46 -5.33 -10.72
CA GLY A 61 13.35 -6.66 -11.31
C GLY A 61 11.91 -7.19 -11.46
N ALA A 62 10.89 -6.49 -10.95
CA ALA A 62 9.49 -6.85 -11.18
C ALA A 62 8.91 -6.16 -12.43
N LYS A 63 8.08 -6.87 -13.19
CA LYS A 63 7.37 -6.31 -14.37
C LYS A 63 6.30 -5.27 -14.01
N ARG A 64 5.86 -5.24 -12.76
CA ARG A 64 4.81 -4.35 -12.24
C ARG A 64 5.13 -3.95 -10.81
N PRO A 65 4.74 -2.75 -10.37
CA PRO A 65 4.92 -2.35 -8.98
C PRO A 65 4.13 -3.27 -8.05
N PHE A 66 4.62 -3.42 -6.82
CA PHE A 66 3.88 -4.06 -5.76
C PHE A 66 2.76 -3.12 -5.30
N LYS A 67 1.52 -3.60 -5.29
CA LYS A 67 0.37 -2.82 -4.82
C LYS A 67 -0.20 -3.46 -3.57
N ALA A 68 -0.45 -2.68 -2.54
CA ALA A 68 -1.04 -3.15 -1.30
C ALA A 68 -2.14 -2.22 -0.79
N HIS A 69 -3.06 -2.79 -0.02
CA HIS A 69 -4.05 -2.05 0.73
C HIS A 69 -3.59 -1.98 2.19
N LEU A 70 -3.65 -0.80 2.77
CA LEU A 70 -3.11 -0.48 4.09
C LEU A 70 -4.14 0.32 4.89
N GLN A 71 -4.01 0.26 6.21
CA GLN A 71 -4.67 1.16 7.15
C GLN A 71 -3.81 2.40 7.40
N ALA A 72 -4.44 3.51 7.75
CA ALA A 72 -3.71 4.74 8.11
C ALA A 72 -2.81 4.56 9.33
N SER A 73 -3.12 3.61 10.23
CA SER A 73 -2.32 3.28 11.40
C SER A 73 -1.03 2.53 11.06
N GLU A 74 -0.95 1.84 9.92
CA GLU A 74 0.19 1.00 9.53
C GLU A 74 1.31 1.80 8.85
N ILE A 75 1.03 3.04 8.46
CA ILE A 75 1.91 3.87 7.63
C ILE A 75 2.13 5.27 8.19
N GLU A 76 3.16 5.94 7.69
CA GLU A 76 3.48 7.34 7.96
C GLU A 76 3.81 8.07 6.65
N VAL A 77 3.56 9.38 6.61
CA VAL A 77 3.92 10.22 5.45
C VAL A 77 5.37 10.67 5.59
N VAL A 78 6.18 10.43 4.55
CA VAL A 78 7.62 10.76 4.53
C VAL A 78 7.88 12.11 3.84
N ALA A 79 7.04 12.48 2.88
CA ALA A 79 7.05 13.78 2.20
C ALA A 79 5.66 14.09 1.62
N SER A 80 5.29 15.37 1.56
CA SER A 80 3.95 15.89 1.18
C SER A 80 3.95 16.71 -0.11
#